data_AF-A0A168F5P0-F1
#
_entry.id   AF-A0A168F5P0-F1
#
_cell.length_a   1.000
_cell.length_b   1.000
_cell.length_c   1.000
_cell.angle_alpha   90.00
_cell.angle_beta   90.00
_cell.angle_gamma   90.00
#
_symmetry.space_group_name_H-M   'P 1'
#
loop_
_entity.id
_entity.type
_entity.pdbx_description
1 polymer ?
#
loop_
_entity_poly.entity_id
_entity_poly.type
_entity_poly.pdbx_seq_one_letter_code
_entity_poly.pdbx_strand_id
1 'polypeptide(L)'
;MPTSLESSRPIMAPSTTTSIRFSTYSMAPSFTPSTQTNDSVQAEIRDIALNLDRMENKALSSQRVLLSDEKTDNMSKLALGAKLERALGRRMSSQDAVMRPHRKNLTVSVHITEKQQMSEKA
;
A
#
# COMPACT_ATOMS: atom_id res chain seq x y z
N MET A 1 -29.39 13.59 -22.10
CA MET A 1 -30.31 14.69 -22.43
C MET A 1 -29.93 15.91 -21.60
N PRO A 2 -29.14 16.87 -22.13
CA PRO A 2 -28.88 18.13 -21.44
C PRO A 2 -30.06 19.10 -21.60
N THR A 3 -30.48 19.73 -20.51
CA THR A 3 -31.57 20.70 -20.45
C THR A 3 -31.12 22.06 -21.01
N SER A 4 -31.78 22.53 -22.06
CA SER A 4 -31.48 23.78 -22.77
C SER A 4 -31.78 25.03 -21.92
N LEU A 5 -30.79 25.90 -21.74
CA LEU A 5 -30.91 27.21 -21.07
C LEU A 5 -31.20 28.35 -22.08
N GLU A 6 -32.08 28.11 -23.06
CA GLU A 6 -32.23 29.03 -24.19
C GLU A 6 -33.42 30.01 -24.09
N SER A 7 -34.36 29.86 -23.14
CA SER A 7 -35.65 30.57 -23.26
C SER A 7 -35.88 31.69 -22.25
N SER A 8 -34.97 32.66 -22.10
CA SER A 8 -35.25 33.75 -21.14
C SER A 8 -34.86 35.17 -21.51
N ARG A 9 -34.55 35.51 -22.78
CA ARG A 9 -34.46 36.94 -23.19
C ARG A 9 -34.87 37.16 -24.66
N PRO A 10 -35.85 38.04 -24.97
CA PRO A 10 -36.16 38.42 -26.34
C PRO A 10 -35.01 39.22 -26.96
N ILE A 11 -34.65 38.85 -28.20
CA ILE A 11 -33.45 39.24 -28.96
C ILE A 11 -33.45 40.71 -29.49
N MET A 12 -34.40 41.57 -29.10
CA MET A 12 -34.65 42.82 -29.85
C MET A 12 -34.75 44.11 -29.05
N ALA A 13 -34.05 44.22 -27.92
CA ALA A 13 -33.81 45.52 -27.27
C ALA A 13 -32.30 45.83 -27.24
N PRO A 14 -31.83 46.94 -27.85
CA PRO A 14 -30.44 47.35 -27.75
C PRO A 14 -30.15 47.82 -26.32
N SER A 15 -29.58 46.93 -25.51
CA SER A 15 -29.11 47.27 -24.17
C SER A 15 -27.78 48.02 -24.27
N THR A 16 -27.79 49.30 -23.93
CA THR A 16 -26.64 50.21 -23.84
C THR A 16 -25.79 50.02 -22.58
N THR A 17 -26.00 48.95 -21.81
CA THR A 17 -25.19 48.67 -20.63
C THR A 17 -24.05 47.73 -20.98
N THR A 18 -22.83 48.27 -20.84
CA THR A 18 -21.53 47.61 -20.96
C THR A 18 -21.42 46.38 -20.04
N SER A 19 -21.92 45.23 -20.48
CA SER A 19 -21.61 43.95 -19.85
C SER A 19 -20.23 43.49 -20.32
N ILE A 20 -19.20 43.94 -19.59
CA ILE A 20 -17.87 43.33 -19.68
C ILE A 20 -18.01 41.90 -19.18
N ARG A 21 -18.08 40.97 -20.12
CA ARG A 21 -18.00 39.53 -19.89
C ARG A 21 -16.61 39.20 -19.38
N PHE A 22 -16.52 38.57 -18.21
CA PHE A 22 -15.49 37.56 -17.94
C PHE A 22 -16.08 36.50 -17.01
N SER A 23 -16.60 35.42 -17.60
CA SER A 23 -16.96 34.19 -16.89
C SER A 23 -15.98 33.10 -17.35
N THR A 24 -14.82 33.03 -16.69
CA THR A 24 -13.89 31.91 -16.85
C THR A 24 -13.89 31.12 -15.55
N TYR A 25 -14.64 30.02 -15.51
CA TYR A 25 -14.47 29.01 -14.47
C TYR A 25 -13.15 28.27 -14.73
N SER A 26 -12.07 28.73 -14.10
CA SER A 26 -10.79 28.01 -14.11
C SER A 26 -10.80 26.95 -13.01
N MET A 27 -10.60 25.69 -13.39
CA MET A 27 -10.42 24.56 -12.48
C MET A 27 -8.96 24.39 -11.99
N ALA A 28 -8.11 25.38 -12.24
CA ALA A 28 -6.72 25.39 -11.77
C ALA A 28 -6.57 26.39 -10.60
N PRO A 29 -5.98 25.99 -9.46
CA PRO A 29 -5.74 26.92 -8.36
C PRO A 29 -4.72 27.98 -8.82
N SER A 30 -5.17 29.23 -8.90
CA SER A 30 -4.32 30.38 -9.22
C SER A 30 -3.48 30.77 -7.99
N PHE A 31 -2.15 30.68 -8.11
CA PHE A 31 -1.19 31.13 -7.08
C PHE A 31 -0.97 32.65 -7.05
N THR A 32 -1.75 33.43 -7.79
CA THR A 32 -1.68 34.89 -7.76
C THR A 32 -2.44 35.41 -6.54
N PRO A 33 -1.79 36.09 -5.57
CA PRO A 33 -2.50 36.70 -4.45
C PRO A 33 -3.39 37.83 -4.98
N SER A 34 -4.71 37.58 -5.03
CA SER A 34 -5.71 38.62 -5.23
C SER A 34 -5.71 39.52 -3.99
N THR A 35 -5.13 40.71 -4.10
CA THR A 35 -4.98 41.67 -2.98
C THR A 35 -6.19 42.57 -2.75
N GLN A 36 -7.34 42.27 -3.36
CA GLN A 36 -8.62 42.94 -3.03
C GLN A 36 -9.53 41.98 -2.25
N THR A 37 -9.22 41.77 -0.98
CA THR A 37 -10.13 41.11 -0.04
C THR A 37 -10.94 42.19 0.66
N ASN A 38 -12.27 42.23 0.46
CA ASN A 38 -13.16 43.01 1.29
C ASN A 38 -13.13 42.47 2.74
N ASP A 39 -13.37 43.32 3.75
CA ASP A 39 -13.33 42.92 5.17
C ASP A 39 -14.21 41.69 5.49
N SER A 40 -15.36 41.53 4.79
CA SER A 40 -16.22 40.35 4.91
C SER A 40 -15.52 39.06 4.51
N VAL A 41 -14.76 39.08 3.41
CA VAL A 41 -14.03 37.91 2.91
C VAL A 41 -12.93 37.51 3.89
N GLN A 42 -12.27 38.49 4.53
CA GLN A 42 -11.28 38.19 5.57
C GLN A 42 -11.92 37.59 6.82
N ALA A 43 -13.12 38.05 7.21
CA ALA A 43 -13.84 37.49 8.34
C ALA A 43 -14.24 36.03 8.09
N GLU A 44 -14.73 35.71 6.89
CA GLU A 44 -15.06 34.35 6.47
C GLU A 44 -13.81 33.44 6.46
N ILE A 45 -12.68 33.91 5.92
CA ILE A 45 -11.43 33.14 5.92
C ILE A 45 -10.97 32.82 7.35
N ARG A 46 -11.08 33.79 8.28
CA ARG A 46 -10.73 33.58 9.69
C ARG A 46 -11.66 32.56 10.36
N ASP A 47 -12.95 32.64 10.09
CA ASP A 47 -13.91 31.69 10.65
C ASP A 47 -13.68 30.26 10.11
N ILE A 48 -13.42 30.12 8.81
CA ILE A 48 -13.03 28.84 8.21
C ILE A 48 -11.76 28.29 8.87
N ALA A 49 -10.73 29.12 9.03
CA ALA A 49 -9.48 28.69 9.66
C ALA A 49 -9.68 28.22 11.11
N LEU A 50 -10.48 28.95 11.91
CA LEU A 50 -10.81 28.57 13.28
C LEU A 50 -11.62 27.27 13.35
N ASN A 51 -12.56 27.07 12.44
CA ASN A 51 -13.35 25.85 12.40
C ASN A 51 -12.52 24.64 11.95
N LEU A 52 -11.58 24.84 11.01
CA LEU A 52 -10.64 23.79 10.62
C LEU A 52 -9.73 23.37 11.79
N ASP A 53 -9.21 24.33 12.54
CA ASP A 53 -8.35 24.09 13.71
C ASP A 53 -9.12 23.33 14.81
N ARG A 54 -10.42 23.60 15.00
CA ARG A 54 -11.27 22.84 15.93
C ARG A 54 -11.60 21.43 15.43
N MET A 55 -11.70 21.25 14.11
CA MET A 55 -11.95 19.94 13.49
C MET A 55 -10.70 19.05 13.51
N GLU A 56 -9.52 19.62 13.76
CA GLU A 56 -8.30 18.83 13.79
C GLU A 56 -8.29 17.86 14.97
N ASN A 57 -8.17 16.56 14.68
CA ASN A 57 -8.05 15.55 15.71
C ASN A 57 -6.57 15.36 16.08
N LYS A 58 -6.11 16.14 17.06
CA LYS A 58 -4.73 16.10 17.56
C LYS A 58 -4.33 14.71 18.08
N ALA A 59 -5.27 13.92 18.60
CA ALA A 59 -5.00 12.57 19.11
C ALA A 59 -4.64 11.59 17.96
N LEU A 60 -5.33 11.68 16.82
CA LEU A 60 -5.00 10.88 15.63
C LEU A 60 -3.66 11.29 15.01
N SER A 61 -3.31 12.57 15.09
CA SER A 61 -1.99 13.04 14.63
C SER A 61 -0.86 12.43 15.44
N SER A 62 -1.01 12.35 16.76
CA SER A 62 -0.04 11.70 17.66
C SER A 62 0.02 10.18 17.50
N GLN A 63 -1.06 9.54 17.03
CA GLN A 63 -1.10 8.10 16.80
C GLN A 63 -0.32 7.68 15.54
N ARG A 64 -0.25 8.55 14.53
CA ARG A 64 0.52 8.27 13.31
C ARG A 64 2.00 8.48 13.58
N VAL A 65 2.66 7.42 14.02
CA VAL A 65 4.12 7.40 14.21
C VAL A 65 4.79 7.47 12.84
N LEU A 66 5.32 8.64 12.49
CA LEU A 66 6.31 8.78 11.44
C LEU A 66 7.66 8.42 12.05
N LEU A 67 8.20 7.27 11.69
CA LEU A 67 9.53 6.86 12.10
C LEU A 67 10.57 7.71 11.39
N SER A 68 11.61 8.12 12.10
CA SER A 68 12.79 8.68 11.46
C SER A 68 13.47 7.62 10.59
N ASP A 69 14.23 8.04 9.59
CA ASP A 69 14.95 7.15 8.68
C ASP A 69 15.81 6.14 9.45
N GLU A 70 16.53 6.61 10.48
CA GLU A 70 17.35 5.76 11.35
C GLU A 70 16.52 4.65 12.05
N LYS A 71 15.31 4.98 12.54
CA LYS A 71 14.43 3.99 13.19
C LYS A 71 13.92 2.97 12.18
N THR A 72 13.61 3.41 10.96
CA THR A 72 13.19 2.54 9.86
C THR A 72 14.30 1.57 9.45
N ASP A 73 15.55 2.06 9.38
CA ASP A 73 16.71 1.22 9.08
C ASP A 73 16.99 0.20 10.16
N ASN A 74 16.94 0.62 11.44
CA ASN A 74 17.09 -0.29 12.57
C ASN A 74 16.02 -1.39 12.57
N MET A 75 14.77 -1.03 12.24
CA MET A 75 13.70 -2.01 12.15
C MET A 75 13.89 -2.98 10.98
N SER A 76 14.39 -2.50 9.85
CA SER A 76 14.72 -3.32 8.70
C SER A 76 15.85 -4.32 9.00
N LYS A 77 16.89 -3.88 9.72
CA LYS A 77 17.99 -4.75 10.17
C LYS A 77 17.49 -5.85 11.12
N LEU A 78 16.67 -5.49 12.11
CA LEU A 78 16.08 -6.45 13.05
C LEU A 78 15.19 -7.48 12.33
N ALA A 79 14.35 -7.02 11.39
CA ALA A 79 13.49 -7.90 10.61
C ALA A 79 14.31 -8.86 9.73
N LEU A 80 15.40 -8.39 9.12
CA LEU A 80 16.30 -9.22 8.32
C LEU A 80 17.03 -10.25 9.18
N GLY A 81 17.58 -9.86 10.33
CA GLY A 81 18.20 -10.78 11.28
C GLY A 81 17.26 -11.89 11.74
N ALA A 82 16.03 -11.54 12.11
CA ALA A 82 15.01 -12.53 12.51
C ALA A 82 14.62 -13.48 11.36
N LYS A 83 14.58 -12.99 10.11
CA LYS A 83 14.34 -13.83 8.94
C LYS A 83 15.49 -14.81 8.69
N LEU A 84 16.74 -14.34 8.81
CA LEU A 84 17.92 -15.18 8.68
C LEU A 84 17.95 -16.27 9.74
N GLU A 85 17.71 -15.92 11.01
CA GLU A 85 17.67 -16.88 12.11
C GLU A 85 16.60 -17.96 11.89
N ARG A 86 15.38 -17.55 11.49
CA ARG A 86 14.32 -18.50 11.13
C ARG A 86 14.71 -19.40 9.96
N ALA A 87 15.35 -18.84 8.92
CA ALA A 87 15.76 -19.60 7.75
C ALA A 87 16.87 -20.61 8.10
N LEU A 88 17.85 -20.20 8.90
CA LEU A 88 18.91 -21.06 9.43
C LEU A 88 18.32 -22.15 10.31
N GLY A 89 17.44 -21.85 11.26
CA GLY A 89 16.78 -22.86 12.09
C GLY A 89 16.05 -23.92 11.27
N ARG A 90 15.34 -23.53 10.20
CA ARG A 90 14.72 -24.48 9.27
C ARG A 90 15.72 -25.35 8.52
N ARG A 91 16.86 -24.77 8.12
CA ARG A 91 17.94 -25.48 7.42
C ARG A 91 18.69 -26.43 8.35
N MET A 92 19.02 -25.99 9.56
CA MET A 92 19.80 -26.74 10.54
C MET A 92 19.00 -27.89 11.16
N SER A 93 17.68 -27.72 11.36
CA SER A 93 16.83 -28.76 11.96
C SER A 93 16.69 -30.04 11.13
N SER A 94 17.03 -30.03 9.84
CA SER A 94 16.86 -31.20 8.95
C SER A 94 18.16 -31.63 8.25
N GLN A 95 19.30 -31.06 8.62
CA GLN A 95 20.61 -31.36 8.01
C GLN A 95 21.40 -32.41 8.76
N ASP A 96 21.09 -32.64 10.04
CA ASP A 96 21.80 -33.64 10.83
C ASP A 96 21.55 -35.05 10.27
N ALA A 97 22.64 -35.77 9.97
CA ALA A 97 22.57 -37.11 9.43
C ALA A 97 22.00 -38.08 10.48
N VAL A 98 20.77 -38.55 10.26
CA VAL A 98 20.17 -39.60 11.10
C VAL A 98 20.60 -40.96 10.57
N MET A 99 21.47 -41.65 11.31
CA MET A 99 21.87 -43.00 10.93
C MET A 99 20.67 -43.95 11.01
N ARG A 100 20.21 -44.44 9.85
CA ARG A 100 19.12 -45.42 9.78
C ARG A 100 19.70 -46.82 9.61
N PRO A 101 19.20 -47.83 10.35
CA PRO A 101 19.64 -49.20 10.17
C PRO A 101 19.40 -49.64 8.73
N HIS A 102 20.45 -50.18 8.10
CA HIS A 102 20.40 -50.67 6.73
C HIS A 102 19.36 -51.80 6.65
N ARG A 103 18.36 -51.64 5.77
CA ARG A 103 17.39 -52.70 5.50
C ARG A 103 18.17 -53.84 4.84
N LYS A 104 18.35 -54.96 5.54
CA LYS A 104 18.91 -56.18 4.94
C LYS A 104 18.01 -56.55 3.75
N ASN A 105 18.53 -56.42 2.54
CA ASN A 105 17.81 -56.75 1.32
C ASN A 105 17.41 -58.23 1.36
N LEU A 106 16.10 -58.50 1.27
CA LEU A 106 15.49 -59.83 1.14
C LEU A 106 15.99 -60.61 -0.10
N THR A 107 16.77 -59.98 -0.98
CA THR A 107 17.35 -60.59 -2.19
C THR A 107 18.42 -61.63 -1.88
N VAL A 108 19.06 -61.60 -0.71
CA VAL A 108 20.10 -62.58 -0.36
C VAL A 108 19.53 -63.98 -0.10
N SER A 109 18.28 -64.11 0.36
CA SER A 109 17.71 -65.43 0.65
C SER A 109 17.28 -66.21 -0.60
N VAL A 110 16.99 -65.52 -1.71
CA VAL A 110 16.58 -66.16 -2.98
C VAL A 110 17.74 -66.88 -3.66
N HIS A 111 18.95 -66.28 -3.65
CA HIS A 111 20.12 -66.91 -4.28
C HIS A 111 20.67 -68.13 -3.54
N ILE A 112 20.37 -68.27 -2.24
CA ILE A 112 20.85 -69.41 -1.45
C ILE A 112 20.00 -70.67 -1.73
N THR A 113 18.70 -70.51 -1.98
CA THR A 113 17.78 -71.65 -2.21
C THR A 113 17.96 -72.29 -3.58
N GLU A 114 18.25 -71.49 -4.61
CA GLU A 114 18.42 -71.99 -6.00
C GLU A 114 19.72 -72.79 -6.18
N LYS A 115 20.81 -72.41 -5.49
CA LYS A 115 22.06 -73.19 -5.49
C LYS A 115 21.94 -74.51 -4.74
N GLN A 116 21.08 -74.59 -3.72
CA GLN A 116 20.85 -75.83 -2.96
C GLN A 116 20.06 -76.87 -3.78
N GLN A 117 19.06 -76.44 -4.56
CA GLN A 117 18.28 -77.35 -5.42
C GLN A 117 19.10 -77.94 -6.58
N MET A 118 20.13 -77.23 -7.06
CA MET A 118 20.99 -77.72 -8.14
C MET A 118 22.05 -78.73 -7.66
N SER A 119 22.39 -78.75 -6.37
CA SER A 119 23.35 -79.72 -5.80
C SER A 119 22.73 -81.05 -5.37
N GLU A 120 21.40 -81.14 -5.27
CA GLU A 120 20.70 -82.37 -4.85
C GLU A 120 20.24 -83.23 -6.05
N LYS A 121 20.50 -82.77 -7.28
CA LYS A 121 20.07 -83.41 -8.54
C LYS A 121 21.21 -83.99 -9.39
N ALA A 122 22.41 -84.16 -8.81
CA ALA A 122 23.58 -84.75 -9.45
C ALA A 122 23.97 -86.08 -8.80
#